data_AF-A0A960ST19-F1
#
_entry.id   AF-A0A960ST19-F1
#
_cell.length_a   1.000
_cell.length_b   1.000
_cell.length_c   1.000
_cell.angle_alpha   90.00
_cell.angle_beta   90.00
_cell.angle_gamma   90.00
#
_symmetry.space_group_name_H-M   'P 1'
#
loop_
_entity.id
_entity.type
_entity.pdbx_description
1 polymer ?
#
loop_
_entity_poly.entity_id
_entity_poly.type
_entity_poly.pdbx_seq_one_letter_code
_entity_poly.pdbx_strand_id
1 'polypeptide(L)'
;VIELKTNGPAPALEGLAAQFQQSLGDIQALAAPLGARLMPTGMHPWMDPSRECRLWPHKHAEIYQAYDRIFDCHHQGFANIQSLQLNLPFADDREFARLHAAVRLLLPLLPALAASSPLAWGGPTGFLDTRLEAYLTHQGRVPETMGMIIPDTIASPGEYRDLILGPMYQALAPL
;
A
#
# COMPACT_ATOMS: atom_id res chain seq x y z
N VAL A 1 0.46 0.56 13.93
CA VAL A 1 0.06 1.14 12.63
C VAL A 1 -1.29 1.81 12.81
N ILE A 2 -1.50 2.98 12.21
CA ILE A 2 -2.78 3.69 12.19
C ILE A 2 -3.19 3.82 10.73
N GLU A 3 -4.45 3.53 10.42
CA GLU A 3 -5.00 3.68 9.08
C GLU A 3 -6.26 4.54 9.16
N LEU A 4 -6.31 5.58 8.33
CA LEU A 4 -7.46 6.47 8.18
C LEU A 4 -8.17 6.14 6.87
N LYS A 5 -9.50 6.03 6.93
CA LYS A 5 -10.35 5.76 5.77
C LYS A 5 -11.53 6.70 5.78
N THR A 6 -12.06 7.02 4.61
CA THR A 6 -13.39 7.63 4.51
C THR A 6 -14.43 6.66 5.06
N ASN A 7 -15.45 7.17 5.73
CA ASN A 7 -16.56 6.36 6.21
C ASN A 7 -17.53 6.05 5.06
N GLY A 8 -17.09 5.16 4.16
CA GLY A 8 -17.77 4.87 2.89
C GLY A 8 -17.26 5.73 1.72
N PRO A 9 -17.81 5.51 0.51
CA PRO A 9 -17.45 6.28 -0.68
C PRO A 9 -17.85 7.75 -0.52
N ALA A 10 -16.91 8.66 -0.79
CA ALA A 10 -17.21 10.07 -0.89
C ALA A 10 -17.81 10.39 -2.27
N PRO A 11 -18.79 11.31 -2.37
CA PRO A 11 -19.40 11.68 -3.65
C PRO A 11 -18.47 12.53 -4.53
N ALA A 12 -17.39 13.09 -3.97
CA ALA A 12 -16.46 13.99 -4.64
C ALA A 12 -15.07 13.94 -3.98
N LEU A 13 -14.02 14.36 -4.71
CA LEU A 13 -12.65 14.45 -4.18
C LEU A 13 -12.41 15.74 -3.40
N GLU A 14 -13.15 16.78 -3.77
CA GLU A 14 -13.10 18.10 -3.18
C GLU A 14 -13.37 18.02 -1.67
N GLY A 15 -12.49 18.64 -0.89
CA GLY A 15 -12.58 18.67 0.57
C GLY A 15 -12.00 17.43 1.27
N LEU A 16 -11.76 16.31 0.59
CA LEU A 16 -11.20 15.11 1.24
C LEU A 16 -9.81 15.37 1.82
N ALA A 17 -8.96 16.13 1.13
CA ALA A 17 -7.64 16.49 1.63
C ALA A 17 -7.72 17.28 2.95
N ALA A 18 -8.65 18.23 3.05
CA ALA A 18 -8.85 19.01 4.27
C ALA A 18 -9.39 18.14 5.42
N GLN A 19 -10.33 17.24 5.14
CA GLN A 19 -10.85 16.29 6.14
C GLN A 19 -9.78 15.32 6.63
N PHE A 20 -8.93 14.83 5.73
CA PHE A 20 -7.80 13.98 6.07
C PHE A 20 -6.80 14.74 6.96
N GLN A 21 -6.47 15.98 6.60
CA GLN A 21 -5.60 16.86 7.39
C GLN A 21 -6.17 17.13 8.80
N GLN A 22 -7.49 17.31 8.93
CA GLN A 22 -8.13 17.45 10.24
C GLN A 22 -7.99 16.17 11.07
N SER A 23 -8.23 15.00 10.45
CA SER A 23 -8.10 13.70 11.13
C SER A 23 -6.67 13.44 11.64
N LEU A 24 -5.66 13.86 10.87
CA LEU A 24 -4.26 13.83 11.32
C LEU A 24 -4.03 14.75 12.53
N GLY A 25 -4.64 15.93 12.54
CA GLY A 25 -4.61 16.85 13.68
C GLY A 25 -5.26 16.27 14.94
N ASP A 26 -6.37 15.56 14.79
CA ASP A 26 -7.09 14.92 15.89
C ASP A 26 -6.27 13.78 16.50
N ILE A 27 -5.71 12.88 15.67
CA ILE A 27 -4.73 11.87 16.13
C ILE A 27 -3.53 12.56 16.76
N GLN A 28 -3.12 13.67 16.16
CA GLN A 28 -2.13 14.64 16.62
C GLN A 28 -2.23 14.92 18.13
N ALA A 29 -3.40 15.44 18.49
CA ALA A 29 -3.76 15.83 19.83
C ALA A 29 -3.87 14.62 20.78
N LEU A 30 -4.37 13.47 20.30
CA LEU A 30 -4.46 12.25 21.09
C LEU A 30 -3.09 11.63 21.42
N ALA A 31 -2.12 11.76 20.51
CA ALA A 31 -0.77 11.23 20.70
C ALA A 31 0.08 12.11 21.64
N ALA A 32 -0.21 13.42 21.72
CA ALA A 32 0.63 14.37 22.45
C ALA A 32 0.79 14.07 23.96
N PRO A 33 -0.26 13.73 24.73
CA PRO A 33 -0.13 13.35 26.14
C PRO A 33 0.74 12.10 26.38
N LEU A 34 0.91 11.25 25.36
CA LEU A 34 1.76 10.07 25.41
C LEU A 34 3.22 10.36 25.06
N GLY A 35 3.56 11.63 24.77
CA GLY A 35 4.87 12.01 24.22
C GLY A 35 5.12 11.47 22.82
N ALA A 36 4.05 11.07 22.11
CA ALA A 36 4.13 10.44 20.80
C ALA A 36 3.81 11.45 19.67
N ARG A 37 4.24 11.11 18.45
CA ARG A 37 3.93 11.85 17.22
C ARG A 37 3.72 10.93 16.05
N LEU A 38 2.96 11.39 15.07
CA LEU A 38 2.86 10.68 13.80
C LEU A 38 4.20 10.76 13.06
N MET A 39 4.62 9.62 12.51
CA MET A 39 5.82 9.52 11.69
C MET A 39 5.47 9.94 10.26
N PRO A 40 6.07 11.02 9.72
CA PRO A 40 5.92 11.34 8.31
C PRO A 40 6.69 10.32 7.44
N THR A 41 6.72 10.55 6.11
CA THR A 41 7.43 9.77 5.07
C THR A 41 6.73 8.48 4.62
N GLY A 42 7.08 8.01 3.41
CA GLY A 42 6.57 6.75 2.86
C GLY A 42 7.16 5.49 3.49
N MET A 43 8.25 5.60 4.26
CA MET A 43 8.92 4.46 4.90
C MET A 43 9.54 4.91 6.22
N HIS A 44 9.40 4.10 7.27
CA HIS A 44 9.88 4.44 8.60
C HIS A 44 11.41 4.62 8.59
N PRO A 45 11.93 5.82 8.92
CA PRO A 45 13.33 6.15 8.67
C PRO A 45 14.32 5.41 9.58
N TRP A 46 13.88 4.88 10.72
CA TRP A 46 14.76 4.20 11.72
C TRP A 46 14.42 2.75 12.01
N MET A 47 13.29 2.23 11.53
CA MET A 47 12.81 0.92 11.99
C MET A 47 13.61 -0.19 11.32
N ASP A 48 14.08 -1.14 12.12
CA ASP A 48 14.63 -2.40 11.66
C ASP A 48 13.54 -3.49 11.75
N PRO A 49 12.88 -3.84 10.63
CA PRO A 49 11.81 -4.84 10.64
C PRO A 49 12.30 -6.23 11.08
N SER A 50 13.58 -6.55 10.93
CA SER A 50 14.11 -7.86 11.36
C SER A 50 14.11 -8.02 12.89
N ARG A 51 14.07 -6.89 13.62
CA ARG A 51 14.12 -6.85 15.09
C ARG A 51 12.84 -6.33 15.72
N GLU A 52 12.14 -5.45 15.01
CA GLU A 52 11.04 -4.66 15.56
C GLU A 52 9.68 -4.99 14.96
N CYS A 53 9.61 -5.75 13.86
CA CYS A 53 8.34 -6.13 13.26
C CYS A 53 7.47 -6.91 14.26
N ARG A 54 6.20 -6.50 14.34
CA ARG A 54 5.16 -7.18 15.10
C ARG A 54 3.96 -7.36 14.19
N LEU A 55 3.53 -8.60 14.02
CA LEU A 55 2.31 -8.90 13.28
C LEU A 55 1.09 -8.32 14.00
N TRP A 56 0.11 -7.87 13.21
CA TRP A 56 -1.12 -7.29 13.74
C TRP A 56 -1.90 -8.32 14.56
N PRO A 57 -2.10 -8.11 15.88
CA PRO A 57 -2.61 -9.16 16.76
C PRO A 57 -4.14 -9.10 16.95
N HIS A 58 -4.84 -8.24 16.21
CA HIS A 58 -6.27 -7.97 16.43
C HIS A 58 -7.14 -8.65 15.36
N LYS A 59 -8.34 -8.11 15.10
CA LYS A 59 -9.26 -8.63 14.09
C LYS A 59 -8.53 -8.80 12.75
N HIS A 60 -8.72 -9.96 12.12
CA HIS A 60 -8.04 -10.38 10.89
C HIS A 60 -6.55 -10.73 11.04
N ALA A 61 -6.08 -11.02 12.26
CA ALA A 61 -4.70 -11.47 12.53
C ALA A 61 -4.29 -12.67 11.66
N GLU A 62 -5.23 -13.57 11.33
CA GLU A 62 -4.99 -14.73 10.48
C GLU A 62 -4.47 -14.35 9.09
N ILE A 63 -4.87 -13.19 8.55
CA ILE A 63 -4.39 -12.68 7.26
C ILE A 63 -2.92 -12.30 7.37
N TYR A 64 -2.53 -11.60 8.44
CA TYR A 64 -1.15 -11.17 8.67
C TYR A 64 -0.23 -12.35 8.98
N GLN A 65 -0.72 -13.34 9.73
CA GLN A 65 0.01 -14.59 9.98
C GLN A 65 0.22 -15.39 8.69
N ALA A 66 -0.79 -15.46 7.81
CA ALA A 66 -0.65 -16.10 6.51
C ALA A 66 0.36 -15.36 5.62
N TYR A 67 0.31 -14.03 5.60
CA TYR A 67 1.28 -13.19 4.89
C TYR A 67 2.71 -13.43 5.37
N ASP A 68 2.92 -13.45 6.69
CA ASP A 68 4.23 -13.69 7.28
C ASP A 68 4.76 -15.09 6.96
N ARG A 69 3.91 -16.12 7.08
CA ARG A 69 4.24 -17.50 6.71
C ARG A 69 4.70 -17.62 5.24
N ILE A 70 4.10 -16.84 4.35
CA ILE A 70 4.42 -16.88 2.92
C ILE A 70 5.63 -16.00 2.61
N PHE A 71 5.67 -14.76 3.06
CA PHE A 71 6.62 -13.75 2.57
C PHE A 71 7.67 -13.31 3.58
N ASP A 72 7.60 -13.77 4.84
CA ASP A 72 8.44 -13.31 5.94
C ASP A 72 8.40 -11.77 6.09
N CYS A 73 7.39 -11.30 6.81
CA CYS A 73 7.12 -9.87 6.97
C CYS A 73 8.16 -9.15 7.86
N HIS A 74 9.19 -9.84 8.33
CA HIS A 74 10.31 -9.26 9.08
C HIS A 74 11.37 -8.59 8.18
N HIS A 75 11.08 -8.45 6.89
CA HIS A 75 11.93 -7.75 5.92
C HIS A 75 11.34 -6.39 5.49
N GLN A 76 12.13 -5.66 4.70
CA GLN A 76 11.75 -4.36 4.14
C GLN A 76 10.54 -4.49 3.21
N GLY A 77 9.70 -3.45 3.15
CA GLY A 77 8.54 -3.46 2.26
C GLY A 77 7.24 -3.97 2.89
N PHE A 78 7.28 -4.39 4.16
CA PHE A 78 6.11 -4.84 4.92
C PHE A 78 5.78 -3.90 6.08
N ALA A 79 6.29 -4.17 7.29
CA ALA A 79 5.84 -3.47 8.50
C ALA A 79 6.30 -2.00 8.59
N ASN A 80 7.26 -1.60 7.76
CA ASN A 80 7.90 -0.29 7.83
C ASN A 80 7.54 0.64 6.66
N ILE A 81 6.54 0.30 5.84
CA ILE A 81 6.05 1.17 4.78
C ILE A 81 4.78 1.92 5.18
N GLN A 82 4.54 3.05 4.52
CA GLN A 82 3.34 3.89 4.66
C GLN A 82 2.87 4.32 3.29
N SER A 83 1.56 4.49 3.11
CA SER A 83 0.99 4.94 1.84
C SER A 83 -0.27 5.76 2.04
N LEU A 84 -0.58 6.56 1.03
CA LEU A 84 -1.90 7.13 0.82
C LEU A 84 -2.48 6.48 -0.44
N GLN A 85 -3.73 6.03 -0.36
CA GLN A 85 -4.39 5.31 -1.45
C GLN A 85 -5.69 6.03 -1.81
N LEU A 86 -5.94 6.17 -3.10
CA LEU A 86 -7.19 6.67 -3.64
C LEU A 86 -7.95 5.50 -4.29
N ASN A 87 -9.15 5.22 -3.79
CA ASN A 87 -10.02 4.18 -4.34
C ASN A 87 -11.10 4.84 -5.21
N LEU A 88 -11.10 4.52 -6.50
CA LEU A 88 -12.08 5.04 -7.46
C LEU A 88 -13.08 3.93 -7.84
N PRO A 89 -14.39 4.12 -7.62
CA PRO A 89 -15.38 3.13 -8.01
C PRO A 89 -15.64 3.14 -9.52
N PHE A 90 -16.20 2.06 -10.02
CA PHE A 90 -16.76 1.92 -11.38
C PHE A 90 -18.14 1.27 -11.27
N ALA A 91 -19.09 1.71 -12.10
CA ALA A 91 -20.45 1.18 -12.10
C ALA A 91 -20.63 -0.02 -13.04
N ASP A 92 -19.83 -0.11 -14.10
CA ASP A 92 -19.95 -1.11 -15.16
C ASP A 92 -18.59 -1.45 -15.80
N ASP A 93 -18.60 -2.41 -16.74
CA ASP A 93 -17.41 -2.86 -17.47
C ASP A 93 -16.76 -1.72 -18.29
N ARG A 94 -17.56 -0.77 -18.78
CA ARG A 94 -17.05 0.37 -19.56
C ARG A 94 -16.25 1.31 -18.67
N GLU A 95 -16.78 1.65 -17.49
CA GLU A 95 -16.05 2.46 -16.51
C GLU A 95 -14.83 1.72 -15.97
N PHE A 96 -14.94 0.42 -15.70
CA PHE A 96 -13.83 -0.43 -15.31
C PHE A 96 -12.67 -0.33 -16.30
N ALA A 97 -12.94 -0.58 -17.59
CA ALA A 97 -11.94 -0.57 -18.65
C ALA A 97 -11.29 0.82 -18.80
N ARG A 98 -12.10 1.89 -18.73
CA ARG A 98 -11.60 3.27 -18.84
C ARG A 98 -10.69 3.64 -17.68
N LEU A 99 -11.05 3.30 -16.45
CA LEU A 99 -10.21 3.57 -15.28
C LEU A 99 -8.92 2.75 -15.32
N HIS A 100 -8.98 1.47 -15.68
CA HIS A 100 -7.80 0.61 -15.79
C HIS A 100 -6.87 1.08 -16.93
N ALA A 101 -7.40 1.55 -18.05
CA ALA A 101 -6.57 2.14 -19.10
C ALA A 101 -5.94 3.47 -18.66
N ALA A 102 -6.70 4.34 -17.97
CA ALA A 102 -6.22 5.65 -17.53
C ALA A 102 -5.12 5.54 -16.46
N VAL A 103 -5.27 4.65 -15.47
CA VAL A 103 -4.32 4.52 -14.37
C VAL A 103 -2.94 4.07 -14.85
N ARG A 104 -2.85 3.26 -15.91
CA ARG A 104 -1.59 2.81 -16.53
C ARG A 104 -0.70 3.96 -16.99
N LEU A 105 -1.29 5.09 -17.40
CA LEU A 105 -0.53 6.28 -17.79
C LEU A 105 0.04 7.03 -16.57
N LEU A 106 -0.63 6.92 -15.42
CA LEU A 106 -0.28 7.62 -14.19
C LEU A 106 0.70 6.83 -13.33
N LEU A 107 0.58 5.50 -13.28
CA LEU A 107 1.41 4.62 -12.45
C LEU A 107 2.93 4.83 -12.63
N PRO A 108 3.48 5.06 -13.83
CA PRO A 108 4.91 5.34 -13.99
C PRO A 108 5.34 6.72 -13.47
N LEU A 109 4.41 7.68 -13.41
CA LEU A 109 4.69 9.08 -13.04
C LEU A 109 4.54 9.33 -11.54
N LEU A 110 3.58 8.65 -10.91
CA LEU A 110 3.28 8.80 -9.49
C LEU A 110 4.50 8.61 -8.57
N PRO A 111 5.36 7.59 -8.76
CA PRO A 111 6.60 7.45 -7.99
C PRO A 111 7.46 8.71 -8.02
N ALA A 112 7.63 9.33 -9.18
CA ALA A 112 8.46 10.52 -9.32
C ALA A 112 7.84 11.75 -8.64
N LEU A 113 6.51 11.87 -8.65
CA LEU A 113 5.78 12.99 -8.05
C LEU A 113 5.63 12.86 -6.53
N ALA A 114 5.46 11.64 -6.04
CA ALA A 114 5.10 11.36 -4.64
C ALA A 114 6.25 10.77 -3.81
N ALA A 115 7.44 10.62 -4.39
CA ALA A 115 8.64 10.13 -3.71
C ALA A 115 8.86 10.89 -2.40
N SER A 116 8.83 10.14 -1.29
CA SER A 116 8.81 10.73 0.06
C SER A 116 9.52 9.89 1.10
N SER A 117 10.43 9.01 0.67
CA SER A 117 11.21 8.18 1.59
C SER A 117 12.68 8.08 1.16
N PRO A 118 13.44 9.19 1.21
CA PRO A 118 14.87 9.16 0.89
C PRO A 118 15.76 8.66 2.04
N LEU A 119 15.18 8.51 3.23
CA LEU A 119 15.86 8.06 4.44
C LEU A 119 15.25 6.73 4.90
N ALA A 120 16.10 5.76 5.18
CA ALA A 120 15.76 4.49 5.84
C ALA A 120 16.97 3.98 6.63
N TRP A 121 16.74 3.13 7.64
CA TRP A 121 17.80 2.55 8.48
C TRP A 121 18.73 3.57 9.14
N GLY A 122 18.21 4.76 9.43
CA GLY A 122 18.93 5.86 10.07
C GLY A 122 19.78 6.72 9.14
N GLY A 123 19.71 6.53 7.81
CA GLY A 123 20.51 7.32 6.88
C GLY A 123 19.92 7.46 5.47
N PRO A 124 20.60 8.22 4.59
CA PRO A 124 20.25 8.32 3.18
C PRO A 124 20.47 6.98 2.46
N THR A 125 19.55 6.63 1.58
CA THR A 125 19.57 5.34 0.86
C THR A 125 20.08 5.44 -0.57
N GLY A 126 20.16 6.67 -1.12
CA GLY A 126 20.45 6.93 -2.52
C GLY A 126 19.21 6.94 -3.44
N PHE A 127 18.03 6.60 -2.90
CA PHE A 127 16.75 6.67 -3.61
C PHE A 127 15.93 7.85 -3.13
N LEU A 128 15.08 8.40 -3.99
CA LEU A 128 14.04 9.36 -3.56
C LEU A 128 12.85 8.64 -2.90
N ASP A 129 12.58 7.40 -3.34
CA ASP A 129 11.50 6.55 -2.86
C ASP A 129 12.01 5.14 -2.53
N THR A 130 12.69 5.00 -1.37
CA THR A 130 13.10 3.68 -0.85
C THR A 130 11.92 2.74 -0.61
N ARG A 131 10.75 3.28 -0.27
CA ARG A 131 9.54 2.48 -0.08
C ARG A 131 9.24 1.68 -1.34
N LEU A 132 9.25 2.32 -2.50
CA LEU A 132 8.99 1.65 -3.76
C LEU A 132 10.09 0.68 -4.17
N GLU A 133 11.37 1.00 -3.92
CA GLU A 133 12.46 0.03 -4.14
C GLU A 133 12.28 -1.26 -3.33
N ALA A 134 11.93 -1.15 -2.05
CA ALA A 134 11.60 -2.32 -1.23
C ALA A 134 10.35 -3.04 -1.76
N TYR A 135 9.34 -2.28 -2.20
CA TYR A 135 8.09 -2.82 -2.72
C TYR A 135 8.27 -3.64 -4.01
N LEU A 136 9.27 -3.33 -4.85
CA LEU A 136 9.52 -4.08 -6.10
C LEU A 136 9.75 -5.58 -5.89
N THR A 137 10.19 -5.98 -4.69
CA THR A 137 10.65 -7.35 -4.43
C THR A 137 10.00 -7.99 -3.20
N HIS A 138 9.24 -7.25 -2.41
CA HIS A 138 8.70 -7.74 -1.13
C HIS A 138 7.88 -9.04 -1.26
N GLN A 139 7.17 -9.23 -2.37
CA GLN A 139 6.39 -10.44 -2.67
C GLN A 139 7.06 -11.41 -3.66
N GLY A 140 8.39 -11.32 -3.83
CA GLY A 140 9.11 -12.08 -4.87
C GLY A 140 8.99 -13.61 -4.79
N ARG A 141 8.54 -14.18 -3.66
CA ARG A 141 8.26 -15.62 -3.54
C ARG A 141 7.08 -16.08 -4.39
N VAL A 142 6.07 -15.23 -4.56
CA VAL A 142 4.87 -15.50 -5.35
C VAL A 142 4.61 -14.28 -6.25
N PRO A 143 5.37 -14.11 -7.33
CA PRO A 143 5.31 -12.90 -8.15
C PRO A 143 3.91 -12.56 -8.69
N GLU A 144 3.04 -13.56 -8.86
CA GLU A 144 1.65 -13.41 -9.28
C GLU A 144 0.81 -12.57 -8.32
N THR A 145 1.17 -12.46 -7.04
CA THR A 145 0.45 -11.62 -6.07
C THR A 145 0.75 -10.14 -6.23
N MET A 146 1.92 -9.80 -6.78
CA MET A 146 2.28 -8.42 -7.11
C MET A 146 1.92 -8.09 -8.56
N GLY A 147 2.10 -9.06 -9.46
CA GLY A 147 1.95 -8.88 -10.90
C GLY A 147 2.91 -7.83 -11.48
N MET A 148 2.59 -7.36 -12.68
CA MET A 148 3.28 -6.21 -13.27
C MET A 148 2.76 -4.93 -12.63
N ILE A 149 3.67 -4.08 -12.13
CA ILE A 149 3.32 -2.79 -11.50
C ILE A 149 2.56 -1.88 -12.46
N ILE A 150 2.91 -1.93 -13.74
CA ILE A 150 2.14 -1.33 -14.83
C ILE A 150 1.49 -2.50 -15.58
N PRO A 151 0.27 -2.91 -15.22
CA PRO A 151 -0.38 -4.07 -15.82
C PRO A 151 -0.81 -3.78 -17.26
N ASP A 152 -1.11 -4.82 -18.02
CA ASP A 152 -1.77 -4.69 -19.32
C ASP A 152 -3.23 -4.23 -19.17
N THR A 153 -3.85 -3.81 -20.28
CA THR A 153 -5.25 -3.41 -20.26
C THR A 153 -6.13 -4.62 -19.95
N ILE A 154 -6.95 -4.50 -18.90
CA ILE A 154 -8.04 -5.42 -18.60
C ILE A 154 -9.35 -4.68 -18.87
N ALA A 155 -10.24 -5.28 -19.64
CA ALA A 155 -11.45 -4.63 -20.16
C ALA A 155 -12.72 -4.96 -19.36
N SER A 156 -12.68 -5.93 -18.44
CA SER A 156 -13.83 -6.26 -17.59
C SER A 156 -13.43 -6.87 -16.25
N PRO A 157 -14.31 -6.84 -15.23
CA PRO A 157 -14.12 -7.60 -13.99
C PRO A 157 -14.02 -9.12 -14.21
N GLY A 158 -14.65 -9.66 -15.26
CA GLY A 158 -14.53 -11.07 -15.62
C GLY A 158 -13.12 -11.41 -16.07
N GLU A 159 -12.60 -10.65 -17.02
CA GLU A 159 -11.22 -10.78 -17.49
C GLU A 159 -10.20 -10.57 -16.36
N TYR A 160 -10.46 -9.62 -15.44
CA TYR A 160 -9.61 -9.43 -14.25
C TYR A 160 -9.56 -10.69 -13.37
N ARG A 161 -10.71 -11.34 -13.16
CA ARG A 161 -10.74 -12.61 -12.42
C ARG A 161 -9.93 -13.69 -13.12
N ASP A 162 -10.06 -13.82 -14.43
CA ASP A 162 -9.45 -14.91 -15.18
C ASP A 162 -7.93 -14.71 -15.39
N LEU A 163 -7.49 -13.48 -15.65
CA LEU A 163 -6.10 -13.17 -16.01
C LEU A 163 -5.24 -12.73 -14.82
N ILE A 164 -5.84 -12.19 -13.76
CA ILE A 164 -5.10 -11.70 -12.59
C ILE A 164 -5.36 -12.59 -11.36
N LEU A 165 -6.62 -12.69 -10.93
CA LEU A 165 -6.94 -13.40 -9.68
C LEU A 165 -6.78 -14.92 -9.80
N GLY A 166 -7.16 -15.50 -10.94
CA GLY A 166 -7.05 -16.94 -11.20
C GLY A 166 -5.61 -17.44 -11.08
N PRO A 167 -4.65 -16.89 -11.84
CA PRO A 167 -3.23 -17.24 -11.72
C PRO A 167 -2.68 -17.01 -10.31
N MET A 168 -3.04 -15.88 -9.68
CA MET A 168 -2.65 -15.59 -8.29
C MET A 168 -3.14 -16.67 -7.31
N TYR A 169 -4.41 -17.09 -7.40
CA TYR A 169 -4.96 -18.14 -6.54
C TYR A 169 -4.32 -19.50 -6.80
N GLN A 170 -4.04 -19.84 -8.06
CA GLN A 170 -3.34 -21.08 -8.41
C GLN A 170 -1.92 -21.11 -7.82
N ALA A 171 -1.20 -19.98 -7.88
CA ALA A 171 0.14 -19.84 -7.31
C ALA A 171 0.16 -19.91 -5.77
N LEU A 172 -0.90 -19.42 -5.12
CA LEU A 172 -1.05 -19.47 -3.66
C LEU A 172 -1.56 -20.80 -3.13
N ALA A 173 -2.32 -21.58 -3.92
CA ALA A 173 -2.95 -22.82 -3.49
C ALA A 173 -2.02 -23.87 -2.82
N PRO A 174 -0.75 -24.07 -3.24
CA PRO A 174 0.12 -25.05 -2.60
C PRO A 174 0.80 -24.57 -1.31
N LEU A 175 0.56 -23.34 -0.84
CA LEU A 175 1.33 -22.68 0.23
C LEU A 175 0.72 -22.75 1.63
#